data_AF-A0A0F2QSH4-F1
#
_entry.id   AF-A0A0F2QSH4-F1
#
_cell.length_a   1.000
_cell.length_b   1.000
_cell.length_c   1.000
_cell.angle_alpha   90.00
_cell.angle_beta   90.00
_cell.angle_gamma   90.00
#
_symmetry.space_group_name_H-M   'P 1'
#
loop_
_entity.id
_entity.type
_entity.pdbx_description
1 polymer ?
#
loop_
_entity_poly.entity_id
_entity_poly.type
_entity_poly.pdbx_seq_one_letter_code
_entity_poly.pdbx_strand_id
1 'polypeptide(L)'
;MSCIDVNIALGERMNKVELTRMQYRPSILRILFVGESAPAKGSFFYDGGCNFTRHTRSAFEIVRGRSFASDGEFLSVFRDRGCWLDDISHTPIDLLNRRERKEAIQKSIPNFAGRLTEASPEVVIVMLRRIKEQVSAAVQASGIQARIEYLPFPGFGHQRKFIELLVPVLRETL
;
A
#
# COMPACT_ATOMS: atom_id res chain seq x y z
N MET A 1 -24.11 7.22 20.40
CA MET A 1 -22.74 7.76 20.20
C MET A 1 -22.87 9.16 19.66
N SER A 2 -22.23 10.13 20.30
CA SER A 2 -22.20 11.52 19.83
C SER A 2 -21.20 11.67 18.67
N CYS A 3 -21.31 12.74 17.87
CA CYS A 3 -20.32 13.04 16.83
C CYS A 3 -18.89 13.20 17.38
N ILE A 4 -18.74 13.58 18.65
CA ILE A 4 -17.45 13.74 19.32
C ILE A 4 -16.79 12.37 19.52
N ASP A 5 -17.55 11.37 19.97
CA ASP A 5 -17.05 10.01 20.21
C ASP A 5 -16.57 9.34 18.92
N VAL A 6 -17.25 9.59 17.80
CA VAL A 6 -16.88 9.09 16.47
C VAL A 6 -15.55 9.69 16.00
N ASN A 7 -15.34 10.98 16.22
CA ASN A 7 -14.11 11.67 15.82
C ASN A 7 -12.90 11.22 16.64
N ILE A 8 -13.07 11.00 17.94
CA ILE A 8 -12.00 10.48 18.82
C ILE A 8 -11.60 9.06 18.39
N ALA A 9 -12.56 8.16 18.23
CA ALA A 9 -12.28 6.78 17.83
C ALA A 9 -11.61 6.69 16.44
N LEU A 10 -12.01 7.57 15.50
CA LEU A 10 -11.36 7.65 14.19
C LEU A 10 -9.91 8.13 14.31
N GLY A 11 -9.64 9.12 15.15
CA GLY A 11 -8.30 9.63 15.42
C GLY A 11 -7.37 8.57 16.05
N GLU A 12 -7.84 7.84 17.06
CA GLU A 12 -7.09 6.75 17.69
C GLU A 12 -6.77 5.63 16.69
N ARG A 13 -7.75 5.27 15.86
CA ARG A 13 -7.55 4.25 14.82
C ARG A 13 -6.54 4.71 13.78
N MET A 14 -6.61 5.95 13.32
CA MET A 14 -5.66 6.51 12.36
C MET A 14 -4.24 6.45 12.93
N ASN A 15 -4.04 6.88 14.18
CA ASN A 15 -2.74 6.80 14.85
C ASN A 15 -2.23 5.36 14.94
N LYS A 16 -3.10 4.39 15.27
CA LYS A 16 -2.73 2.98 15.31
C LYS A 16 -2.29 2.45 13.95
N VAL A 17 -3.02 2.78 12.87
CA VAL A 17 -2.67 2.35 11.50
C VAL A 17 -1.29 2.86 11.11
N GLU A 18 -1.02 4.14 11.35
CA GLU A 18 0.26 4.75 11.00
C GLU A 18 1.42 4.20 11.84
N LEU A 19 1.21 3.99 13.15
CA LEU A 19 2.20 3.34 14.01
C LEU A 19 2.51 1.91 13.51
N THR A 20 1.49 1.12 13.16
CA THR A 20 1.69 -0.21 12.58
C THR A 20 2.43 -0.13 11.24
N ARG A 21 2.07 0.79 10.34
CA ARG A 21 2.75 0.95 9.04
C ARG A 21 4.24 1.24 9.21
N MET A 22 4.58 2.07 10.19
CA MET A 22 5.96 2.46 10.48
C MET A 22 6.80 1.33 11.08
N GLN A 23 6.20 0.40 11.84
CA GLN A 23 6.91 -0.79 12.34
C GLN A 23 7.45 -1.70 11.22
N TYR A 24 6.83 -1.64 10.04
CA TYR A 24 7.22 -2.41 8.86
C TYR A 24 7.90 -1.57 7.78
N ARG A 25 8.30 -0.32 8.08
CA ARG A 25 9.09 0.48 7.14
C ARG A 25 10.50 -0.12 7.02
N PRO A 26 10.97 -0.45 5.80
CA PRO A 26 12.31 -0.96 5.60
C PRO A 26 13.37 0.14 5.77
N SER A 27 14.61 -0.25 6.09
CA SER A 27 15.75 0.67 6.09
C SER A 27 16.12 1.14 4.68
N ILE A 28 15.95 0.26 3.69
CA ILE A 28 16.14 0.54 2.26
C ILE A 28 14.85 0.17 1.55
N LEU A 29 14.16 1.15 0.96
CA LEU A 29 12.94 0.92 0.19
C LEU A 29 13.29 0.61 -1.26
N ARG A 30 12.88 -0.58 -1.73
CA ARG A 30 13.06 -1.04 -3.10
C ARG A 30 11.75 -1.07 -3.86
N ILE A 31 10.71 -1.64 -3.24
CA ILE A 31 9.38 -1.76 -3.84
C ILE A 31 8.35 -1.07 -2.96
N LEU A 32 7.69 -0.05 -3.50
CA LEU A 32 6.56 0.62 -2.88
C LEU A 32 5.24 0.12 -3.46
N PHE A 33 4.42 -0.52 -2.64
CA PHE A 33 3.03 -0.82 -2.94
C PHE A 33 2.17 0.38 -2.57
N VAL A 34 1.30 0.83 -3.48
CA VAL A 34 0.51 2.05 -3.29
C VAL A 34 -0.99 1.76 -3.21
N GLY A 35 -1.56 2.09 -2.06
CA GLY A 35 -3.01 2.16 -1.81
C GLY A 35 -3.58 3.57 -2.00
N GLU A 36 -4.91 3.69 -1.93
CA GLU A 36 -5.59 4.98 -2.04
C GLU A 36 -5.54 5.74 -0.71
N SER A 37 -5.92 5.10 0.39
CA SER A 37 -5.94 5.69 1.72
C SER A 37 -5.87 4.67 2.84
N ALA A 38 -5.45 5.12 4.01
CA ALA A 38 -5.65 4.38 5.26
C ALA A 38 -7.12 3.98 5.45
N PRO A 39 -7.41 2.80 6.06
CA PRO A 39 -8.78 2.32 6.24
C PRO A 39 -9.48 3.00 7.43
N ALA A 40 -10.64 3.65 7.21
CA ALA A 40 -11.46 4.15 8.33
C ALA A 40 -12.02 3.00 9.18
N LYS A 41 -12.21 1.82 8.57
CA LYS A 41 -12.68 0.59 9.21
C LYS A 41 -12.15 -0.66 8.51
N GLY A 42 -12.27 -1.82 9.15
CA GLY A 42 -11.89 -3.10 8.57
C GLY A 42 -10.43 -3.49 8.82
N SER A 43 -9.88 -4.34 7.96
CA SER A 43 -8.50 -4.84 8.10
C SER A 43 -7.50 -3.93 7.41
N PHE A 44 -6.28 -3.93 7.93
CA PHE A 44 -5.13 -3.26 7.34
C PHE A 44 -4.10 -4.30 6.87
N PHE A 45 -3.30 -4.00 5.85
CA PHE A 45 -2.34 -4.95 5.28
C PHE A 45 -1.37 -5.52 6.34
N TYR A 46 -0.90 -4.65 7.22
CA TYR A 46 0.07 -4.99 8.26
C TYR A 46 -0.53 -5.63 9.51
N ASP A 47 -1.85 -5.69 9.63
CA ASP A 47 -2.51 -6.45 10.70
C ASP A 47 -2.50 -7.98 10.39
N GLY A 48 -2.13 -8.36 9.16
CA GLY A 48 -2.29 -9.73 8.69
C GLY A 48 -3.75 -10.09 8.41
N GLY A 49 -3.98 -11.31 7.90
CA GLY A 49 -5.32 -11.91 7.77
C GLY A 49 -6.23 -11.31 6.70
N CYS A 50 -5.82 -10.26 5.99
CA CYS A 50 -6.61 -9.71 4.89
C CYS A 50 -6.27 -10.38 3.55
N ASN A 51 -7.23 -10.37 2.61
CA ASN A 51 -7.04 -10.95 1.28
C ASN A 51 -5.82 -10.36 0.56
N PHE A 52 -5.58 -9.07 0.72
CA PHE A 52 -4.46 -8.42 0.08
C PHE A 52 -3.11 -8.91 0.62
N THR A 53 -2.95 -9.04 1.95
CA THR A 53 -1.78 -9.65 2.59
C THR A 53 -1.58 -11.08 2.12
N ARG A 54 -2.65 -11.89 2.10
CA ARG A 54 -2.62 -13.29 1.68
C ARG A 54 -2.11 -13.46 0.25
N HIS A 55 -2.61 -12.69 -0.71
CA HIS A 55 -2.22 -12.84 -2.11
C HIS A 55 -0.82 -12.27 -2.39
N THR A 56 -0.40 -11.24 -1.66
CA THR A 56 0.99 -10.76 -1.71
C THR A 56 1.93 -11.82 -1.15
N ARG A 57 1.58 -12.43 -0.01
CA ARG A 57 2.30 -13.57 0.56
C ARG A 57 2.44 -14.72 -0.43
N SER A 58 1.36 -15.13 -1.09
CA SER A 58 1.41 -16.22 -2.09
C SER A 58 2.39 -15.92 -3.23
N ALA A 59 2.49 -14.67 -3.69
CA ALA A 59 3.49 -14.32 -4.71
C ALA A 59 4.92 -14.47 -4.18
N PHE A 60 5.19 -14.05 -2.94
CA PHE A 60 6.50 -14.24 -2.30
C PHE A 60 6.84 -15.72 -2.09
N GLU A 61 5.87 -16.56 -1.71
CA GLU A 61 6.06 -18.00 -1.54
C GLU A 61 6.45 -18.68 -2.87
N ILE A 62 5.84 -18.25 -3.98
CA ILE A 62 6.20 -18.72 -5.33
C ILE A 62 7.64 -18.32 -5.69
N VAL A 63 8.06 -17.10 -5.37
CA VAL A 63 9.44 -16.63 -5.64
C VAL A 63 10.46 -17.35 -4.76
N ARG A 64 10.14 -17.59 -3.49
CA ARG A 64 11.00 -18.26 -2.51
C ARG A 64 11.05 -19.78 -2.69
N GLY A 65 10.05 -20.38 -3.34
CA GLY A 65 9.88 -21.82 -3.45
C GLY A 65 9.48 -22.52 -2.15
N ARG A 66 9.02 -21.78 -1.12
CA ARG A 66 8.53 -22.34 0.15
C ARG A 66 7.49 -21.43 0.80
N SER A 67 6.55 -22.03 1.53
CA SER A 67 5.54 -21.32 2.31
C SER A 67 6.16 -20.62 3.52
N PHE A 68 5.55 -19.50 3.94
CA PHE A 68 5.80 -18.94 5.27
C PHE A 68 5.00 -19.72 6.33
N ALA A 69 5.43 -19.69 7.59
CA ALA A 69 4.70 -20.27 8.72
C ALA A 69 3.55 -19.36 9.18
N SER A 70 3.70 -18.04 9.06
CA SER A 70 2.71 -17.06 9.52
C SER A 70 2.75 -15.76 8.72
N ASP A 71 1.72 -14.92 8.89
CA ASP A 71 1.73 -13.57 8.32
C ASP A 71 2.83 -12.70 8.95
N GLY A 72 3.17 -12.91 10.22
CA GLY A 72 4.29 -12.22 10.87
C GLY A 72 5.64 -12.55 10.24
N GLU A 73 5.89 -13.82 9.89
CA GLU A 73 7.10 -14.20 9.15
C GLU A 73 7.10 -13.55 7.76
N PHE A 74 5.97 -13.60 7.05
CA PHE A 74 5.84 -12.95 5.75
C PHE A 74 6.11 -11.45 5.81
N LEU A 75 5.46 -10.72 6.73
CA LEU A 75 5.60 -9.26 6.85
C LEU A 75 7.02 -8.86 7.27
N SER A 76 7.69 -9.67 8.08
CA SER A 76 9.11 -9.47 8.40
C SER A 76 9.98 -9.60 7.15
N VAL A 77 9.77 -10.64 6.35
CA VAL A 77 10.49 -10.83 5.08
C VAL A 77 10.14 -9.76 4.05
N PHE A 78 8.88 -9.32 4.00
CA PHE A 78 8.43 -8.22 3.15
C PHE A 78 9.22 -6.94 3.46
N ARG A 79 9.31 -6.56 4.75
CA ARG A 79 10.14 -5.43 5.20
C ARG A 79 11.63 -5.67 4.89
N ASP A 80 12.18 -6.82 5.28
CA ASP A 80 13.63 -7.07 5.16
C ASP A 80 14.12 -7.13 3.71
N ARG A 81 13.20 -7.40 2.76
CA ARG A 81 13.46 -7.33 1.31
C ARG A 81 13.29 -5.92 0.72
N GLY A 82 12.99 -4.92 1.55
CA GLY A 82 12.80 -3.55 1.11
C GLY A 82 11.44 -3.28 0.50
N CYS A 83 10.41 -4.06 0.85
CA CYS A 83 9.05 -3.80 0.42
C CYS A 83 8.27 -3.03 1.49
N TRP A 84 7.46 -2.06 1.05
CA TRP A 84 6.59 -1.28 1.92
C TRP A 84 5.26 -1.00 1.23
N LEU A 85 4.18 -0.89 1.99
CA LEU A 85 2.90 -0.38 1.54
C LEU A 85 2.67 0.98 2.17
N ASP A 86 2.44 1.96 1.31
CA ASP A 86 1.98 3.29 1.69
C ASP A 86 0.71 3.64 0.92
N ASP A 87 0.02 4.68 1.37
CA ASP A 87 -1.18 5.19 0.73
C ASP A 87 -0.94 6.59 0.18
N ILE A 88 -1.68 7.01 -0.85
CA ILE A 88 -1.64 8.42 -1.29
C ILE A 88 -2.06 9.32 -0.12
N SER A 89 -3.15 8.96 0.57
CA SER A 89 -3.66 9.67 1.75
C SER A 89 -3.50 8.85 3.03
N HIS A 90 -2.82 9.38 4.04
CA HIS A 90 -2.82 8.79 5.39
C HIS A 90 -4.12 9.05 6.15
N THR A 91 -4.88 10.07 5.73
CA THR A 91 -6.24 10.29 6.23
C THR A 91 -7.21 9.33 5.53
N PRO A 92 -8.09 8.63 6.27
CA PRO A 92 -9.13 7.82 5.66
C PRO A 92 -10.08 8.66 4.81
N ILE A 93 -10.34 8.20 3.58
CA ILE A 93 -11.29 8.83 2.67
C ILE A 93 -12.31 7.83 2.11
N ASP A 94 -12.27 6.59 2.60
CA ASP A 94 -13.09 5.47 2.14
C ASP A 94 -14.58 5.63 2.44
N LEU A 95 -14.93 6.50 3.38
CA LEU A 95 -16.31 6.89 3.70
C LEU A 95 -16.80 8.14 2.94
N LEU A 96 -15.91 8.85 2.24
CA LEU A 96 -16.27 10.05 1.47
C LEU A 96 -17.03 9.69 0.19
N ASN A 97 -17.91 10.59 -0.24
CA ASN A 97 -18.56 10.48 -1.53
C ASN A 97 -17.55 10.64 -2.68
N ARG A 98 -17.95 10.33 -3.92
CA ARG A 98 -17.05 10.32 -5.08
C ARG A 98 -16.34 11.66 -5.31
N ARG A 99 -17.04 12.78 -5.14
CA ARG A 99 -16.49 14.12 -5.37
C ARG A 99 -15.48 14.47 -4.28
N GLU A 100 -15.88 14.34 -3.02
CA GLU A 100 -15.04 14.62 -1.85
C GLU A 100 -13.78 13.74 -1.85
N ARG A 101 -13.92 12.45 -2.18
CA ARG A 101 -12.79 11.54 -2.33
C ARG A 101 -11.79 12.01 -3.39
N LYS A 102 -12.28 12.43 -4.56
CA LYS A 102 -11.42 12.94 -5.63
C LYS A 102 -10.66 14.19 -5.19
N GLU A 103 -11.36 15.13 -4.54
CA GLU A 103 -10.76 16.35 -4.01
C GLU A 103 -9.72 16.05 -2.91
N ALA A 104 -10.02 15.13 -1.99
CA ALA A 104 -9.12 14.72 -0.90
C ALA A 104 -7.86 14.02 -1.42
N ILE A 105 -8.00 13.12 -2.40
CA ILE A 105 -6.83 12.51 -3.06
C ILE A 105 -5.99 13.57 -3.76
N GLN A 106 -6.61 14.48 -4.51
CA GLN A 106 -5.87 15.52 -5.22
C GLN A 106 -5.05 16.39 -4.25
N LYS A 107 -5.62 16.73 -3.09
CA LYS A 107 -4.92 17.46 -2.02
C LYS A 107 -3.79 16.67 -1.36
N SER A 108 -3.84 15.34 -1.43
CA SER A 108 -2.83 14.46 -0.82
C SER A 108 -1.60 14.23 -1.70
N ILE A 109 -1.70 14.50 -3.01
CA ILE A 109 -0.62 14.27 -3.99
C ILE A 109 0.68 14.98 -3.61
N PRO A 110 0.73 16.27 -3.22
CA PRO A 110 1.99 16.93 -2.86
C PRO A 110 2.71 16.24 -1.70
N ASN A 111 1.98 15.87 -0.64
CA ASN A 111 2.55 15.16 0.50
C ASN A 111 3.04 13.77 0.11
N PHE A 112 2.29 13.06 -0.74
CA PHE A 112 2.74 11.76 -1.25
C PHE A 112 3.99 11.89 -2.14
N ALA A 113 4.08 12.91 -2.99
CA ALA A 113 5.27 13.21 -3.78
C ALA A 113 6.50 13.51 -2.91
N GLY A 114 6.31 14.23 -1.79
CA GLY A 114 7.37 14.43 -0.79
C GLY A 114 7.88 13.10 -0.22
N ARG A 115 6.97 12.21 0.21
CA ARG A 115 7.34 10.87 0.70
C ARG A 115 8.03 10.02 -0.37
N LEU A 116 7.62 10.13 -1.62
CA LEU A 116 8.28 9.47 -2.76
C LEU A 116 9.70 9.98 -2.95
N THR A 117 9.92 11.29 -2.83
CA THR A 117 11.25 11.91 -2.93
C THR A 117 12.18 11.40 -1.84
N GLU A 118 11.69 11.36 -0.60
CA GLU A 118 12.46 10.87 0.56
C GLU A 118 12.78 9.38 0.45
N ALA A 119 11.84 8.57 -0.02
CA ALA A 119 11.97 7.13 -0.02
C ALA A 119 12.60 6.56 -1.30
N SER A 120 12.50 7.29 -2.42
CA SER A 120 13.06 7.01 -3.75
C SER A 120 13.06 5.51 -4.14
N PRO A 121 11.88 4.83 -4.16
CA PRO A 121 11.82 3.42 -4.50
C PRO A 121 12.26 3.13 -5.94
N GLU A 122 12.83 1.94 -6.17
CA GLU A 122 13.15 1.44 -7.52
C GLU A 122 11.87 1.12 -8.32
N VAL A 123 10.87 0.55 -7.64
CA VAL A 123 9.60 0.13 -8.24
C VAL A 123 8.42 0.65 -7.43
N VAL A 124 7.43 1.19 -8.13
CA VAL A 124 6.13 1.61 -7.57
C VAL A 124 5.03 0.71 -8.14
N ILE A 125 4.39 -0.08 -7.29
CA ILE A 125 3.30 -0.99 -7.64
C ILE A 125 1.96 -0.34 -7.30
N VAL A 126 1.17 -0.04 -8.32
CA VAL A 126 -0.16 0.55 -8.20
C VAL A 126 -1.23 -0.52 -8.41
N MET A 127 -2.03 -0.78 -7.37
CA MET A 127 -2.96 -1.91 -7.36
C MET A 127 -4.42 -1.51 -7.63
N LEU A 128 -4.73 -0.22 -7.56
CA LEU A 128 -6.07 0.29 -7.79
C LEU A 128 -6.12 1.05 -9.11
N ARG A 129 -6.88 0.56 -10.08
CA ARG A 129 -7.00 1.23 -11.40
C ARG A 129 -7.42 2.70 -11.28
N ARG A 130 -8.23 3.03 -10.27
CA ARG A 130 -8.75 4.38 -10.06
C ARG A 130 -7.72 5.40 -9.58
N ILE A 131 -6.55 4.97 -9.09
CA ILE A 131 -5.51 5.89 -8.57
C ILE A 131 -4.30 6.03 -9.52
N LYS A 132 -4.33 5.38 -10.69
CA LYS A 132 -3.17 5.33 -11.60
C LYS A 132 -2.65 6.72 -12.00
N GLU A 133 -3.56 7.62 -12.35
CA GLU A 133 -3.23 8.98 -12.77
C GLU A 133 -2.61 9.78 -11.62
N GLN A 134 -3.12 9.59 -10.40
CA GLN A 134 -2.67 10.32 -9.22
C GLN A 134 -1.31 9.82 -8.75
N VAL A 135 -1.04 8.51 -8.81
CA VAL A 135 0.31 7.98 -8.56
C VAL A 135 1.29 8.46 -9.63
N SER A 136 0.90 8.42 -10.91
CA SER A 136 1.76 8.92 -11.99
C SER A 136 2.12 10.39 -11.79
N ALA A 137 1.14 11.22 -11.45
CA ALA A 137 1.35 12.64 -11.16
C ALA A 137 2.28 12.85 -9.95
N ALA A 138 2.12 12.05 -8.88
CA ALA A 138 2.98 12.12 -7.71
C ALA A 138 4.43 11.68 -8.00
N VAL A 139 4.62 10.60 -8.76
CA VAL A 139 5.95 10.15 -9.19
C VAL A 139 6.62 11.22 -10.06
N GLN A 140 5.90 11.79 -11.03
CA GLN A 140 6.43 12.89 -11.85
C GLN A 140 6.81 14.11 -10.99
N ALA A 141 5.94 14.51 -10.05
CA ALA A 141 6.18 15.65 -9.17
C ALA A 141 7.35 15.42 -8.20
N SER A 142 7.60 14.17 -7.80
CA SER A 142 8.72 13.81 -6.92
C SER A 142 10.07 13.80 -7.63
N GLY A 143 10.10 13.72 -8.97
CA GLY A 143 11.33 13.68 -9.75
C GLY A 143 12.13 12.37 -9.62
N ILE A 144 11.61 11.35 -8.92
CA ILE A 144 12.29 10.06 -8.79
C ILE A 144 12.26 9.28 -10.10
N GLN A 145 13.26 8.43 -10.30
CA GLN A 145 13.30 7.49 -11.41
C GLN A 145 12.84 6.11 -10.94
N ALA A 146 11.53 5.91 -10.87
CA ALA A 146 10.92 4.64 -10.48
C ALA A 146 10.20 3.97 -11.65
N ARG A 147 10.33 2.65 -11.76
CA ARG A 147 9.48 1.85 -12.65
C ARG A 147 8.08 1.74 -12.04
N ILE A 148 7.05 2.12 -12.78
CA ILE A 148 5.66 2.01 -12.32
C ILE A 148 5.02 0.75 -12.89
N GLU A 149 4.55 -0.13 -12.01
CA GLU A 149 3.85 -1.36 -12.37
C GLU A 149 2.37 -1.28 -11.97
N TYR A 150 1.49 -1.71 -12.88
CA TYR A 150 0.05 -1.63 -12.68
C TYR A 150 -0.57 -3.01 -12.54
N LEU A 151 -1.00 -3.35 -11.33
CA LEU A 151 -1.59 -4.64 -11.02
C LEU A 151 -3.09 -4.46 -10.70
N PRO A 152 -3.94 -5.46 -11.00
CA PRO A 152 -5.31 -5.44 -10.50
C PRO A 152 -5.32 -5.75 -9.01
N PHE A 153 -6.12 -5.03 -8.22
CA PHE A 153 -6.32 -5.36 -6.81
C PHE A 153 -6.83 -6.80 -6.66
N PRO A 154 -6.29 -7.63 -5.75
CA PRO A 154 -6.64 -9.05 -5.62
C PRO A 154 -7.97 -9.25 -4.88
N GLY A 155 -9.03 -8.63 -5.38
CA GLY A 155 -10.42 -8.88 -5.04
C GLY A 155 -11.23 -9.18 -6.29
N PHE A 156 -12.50 -9.57 -6.11
CA PHE A 156 -13.47 -9.74 -7.20
C PHE A 156 -13.00 -10.63 -8.37
N GLY A 157 -12.26 -11.71 -8.09
CA GLY A 157 -11.79 -12.67 -9.11
C GLY A 157 -10.40 -12.37 -9.69
N HIS A 158 -9.75 -11.28 -9.29
CA HIS A 158 -8.42 -10.90 -9.80
C HIS A 158 -7.25 -11.53 -9.07
N GLN A 159 -7.48 -12.42 -8.10
CA GLN A 159 -6.43 -12.98 -7.23
C GLN A 159 -5.30 -13.63 -8.03
N ARG A 160 -5.66 -14.52 -8.98
CA ARG A 160 -4.69 -15.21 -9.84
C ARG A 160 -3.90 -14.23 -10.69
N LYS A 161 -4.59 -13.27 -11.32
CA LYS A 161 -3.95 -12.29 -12.20
C LYS A 161 -3.01 -11.36 -11.45
N PHE A 162 -3.36 -10.95 -10.23
CA PHE A 162 -2.48 -10.18 -9.35
C PHE A 162 -1.18 -10.95 -9.07
N ILE A 163 -1.28 -12.22 -8.66
CA ILE A 163 -0.10 -13.05 -8.36
C ILE A 163 0.77 -13.25 -9.62
N GLU A 164 0.16 -13.59 -10.76
CA GLU A 164 0.87 -13.80 -12.02
C GLU A 164 1.65 -12.57 -12.48
N LEU A 165 1.15 -11.36 -12.20
CA LEU A 165 1.83 -10.11 -12.53
C LEU A 165 2.85 -9.67 -11.47
N LEU A 166 2.61 -10.02 -10.19
CA LEU A 166 3.54 -9.64 -9.11
C LEU A 166 4.81 -10.49 -9.11
N VAL A 167 4.70 -11.80 -9.39
CA VAL A 167 5.84 -12.72 -9.35
C VAL A 167 7.03 -12.28 -10.23
N PRO A 168 6.85 -11.87 -11.50
CA PRO A 168 7.95 -11.37 -12.32
C PRO A 168 8.62 -10.14 -11.73
N VAL A 169 7.84 -9.16 -11.27
CA VAL A 169 8.36 -7.92 -10.64
C VAL A 169 9.21 -8.25 -9.42
N LEU A 170 8.75 -9.19 -8.59
CA LEU A 170 9.50 -9.65 -7.42
C LEU A 170 10.81 -10.36 -7.81
N ARG A 171 10.82 -11.21 -8.84
CA ARG A 171 12.04 -11.92 -9.29
C ARG A 171 13.10 -11.00 -9.89
N GLU A 172 12.67 -9.95 -10.57
CA GLU A 172 13.57 -8.98 -11.19
C GLU A 172 14.16 -8.03 -10.15
N THR A 173 13.42 -7.77 -9.08
CA THR A 173 13.81 -6.78 -8.08
C THR A 173 14.49 -7.44 -6.88
N LEU A 174 13.93 -8.49 -6.26
CA LEU A 174 14.34 -9.04 -4.95
C LEU A 174 15.28 -10.24 -5.01
#